data_AF-A0A518DX97-F1
#
_entry.id   AF-A0A518DX97-F1
#
_cell.length_a   1.000
_cell.length_b   1.000
_cell.length_c   1.000
_cell.angle_alpha   90.00
_cell.angle_beta   90.00
_cell.angle_gamma   90.00
#
_symmetry.space_group_name_H-M   'P 1'
#
loop_
_entity.id
_entity.type
_entity.pdbx_description
1 polymer ?
#
loop_
_entity_poly.entity_id
_entity_poly.type
_entity_poly.pdbx_seq_one_letter_code
_entity_poly.pdbx_strand_id
1 'polypeptide(L)'
;MVSIHLLENDRPGKTYPLEEDSLVIGRHRTCDVVIGSDTVSRRHTRIFSQDGGFYVEDLKSTNGTFLNDVQVRRPRRLKDGDVIRVNRFALLFDAEQHRDTADSSFYNFPTSVDVEFLSSSVEPEIVASLNVWDADQRANVSPEAKLRAMIEIMRCLDNSLDRDKLLPRVLEGLARVFPQAERLYILMADGPHGRLKLQAIKHCPPNGDETVTTGPISRTIAQRVMQDRKAVLSADALVDARFEQSDSVQDWHVRSMMCAPLTGPTNQPLGVIHVDTQDPRRQFAQIDLDVLASVATLVGQSLEHCRLHEAYLRSERLSAIGQMMAGLAHESRNALQRSQACLERLALRVRDQADSMDLIARIQTAQDQLHQLYEQVQRYAAPITMQRKSYDLGDILQTSWEHLEPIRQGRSVRLHTHLDEPINRICEVDLLAMERVFCNLLENAISATSGPVDISIDWLEDTIGGRDALRIAVHDNGPGMSNDQRGRVFEPFYTTKVNGTGLGLALTKRNVEAHDGWISVADVDGPGATFLVTLPRKAAPVE
;
A
#
# COMPACT_ATOMS: atom_id res chain seq x y z
N MET A 1 0.80 37.59 -3.46
CA MET A 1 -0.25 38.51 -2.98
C MET A 1 -1.05 37.72 -1.96
N VAL A 2 -1.06 38.16 -0.70
CA VAL A 2 -1.58 37.35 0.41
C VAL A 2 -3.12 37.33 0.36
N SER A 3 -3.72 36.20 0.66
CA SER A 3 -5.18 36.04 0.60
C SER A 3 -5.72 35.14 1.71
N ILE A 4 -7.02 35.26 1.96
CA ILE A 4 -7.74 34.43 2.91
C ILE A 4 -8.85 33.70 2.16
N HIS A 5 -8.89 32.37 2.28
CA HIS A 5 -9.96 31.56 1.70
C HIS A 5 -10.95 31.18 2.79
N LEU A 6 -12.19 31.65 2.67
CA LEU A 6 -13.29 31.16 3.51
C LEU A 6 -13.59 29.71 3.12
N LEU A 7 -13.40 28.77 4.04
CA LEU A 7 -13.62 27.35 3.80
C LEU A 7 -15.13 27.03 3.89
N GLU A 8 -15.67 26.50 2.80
CA GLU A 8 -17.02 25.92 2.75
C GLU A 8 -16.85 24.41 2.51
N ASN A 9 -17.23 23.58 3.50
CA ASN A 9 -17.00 22.12 3.51
C ASN A 9 -15.52 21.75 3.27
N ASP A 10 -14.61 22.40 4.01
CA ASP A 10 -13.15 22.24 3.95
C ASP A 10 -12.53 22.31 2.54
N ARG A 11 -13.14 23.13 1.68
CA ARG A 11 -12.57 23.58 0.40
C ARG A 11 -12.44 25.11 0.39
N PRO A 12 -11.40 25.69 -0.23
CA PRO A 12 -11.31 27.14 -0.42
C PRO A 12 -12.49 27.62 -1.25
N GLY A 13 -13.42 28.30 -0.58
CA GLY A 13 -14.61 28.91 -1.17
C GLY A 13 -14.28 30.30 -1.71
N LYS A 14 -14.80 31.35 -1.06
CA LYS A 14 -14.49 32.74 -1.46
C LYS A 14 -13.11 33.15 -0.96
N THR A 15 -12.25 33.52 -1.90
CA THR A 15 -10.95 34.15 -1.66
C THR A 15 -11.12 35.65 -1.47
N TYR A 16 -10.50 36.20 -0.43
CA TYR A 16 -10.45 37.63 -0.12
C TYR A 16 -8.98 38.08 -0.12
N PRO A 17 -8.56 39.02 -0.99
CA PRO A 17 -7.19 39.51 -1.00
C PRO A 17 -6.93 40.44 0.19
N LEU A 18 -5.78 40.29 0.84
CA LEU A 18 -5.30 41.20 1.89
C LEU A 18 -4.54 42.37 1.23
N GLU A 19 -5.30 43.31 0.66
CA GLU A 19 -4.77 44.54 0.04
C GLU A 19 -4.71 45.74 1.00
N GLU A 20 -5.52 45.74 2.06
CA GLU A 20 -5.56 46.81 3.08
C GLU A 20 -4.79 46.42 4.35
N ASP A 21 -4.32 47.43 5.11
CA ASP A 21 -3.58 47.24 6.37
C ASP A 21 -4.35 46.43 7.44
N SER A 22 -5.69 46.36 7.33
CA SER A 22 -6.49 45.43 8.13
C SER A 22 -7.78 45.00 7.45
N LEU A 23 -8.11 43.71 7.59
CA LEU A 23 -9.32 43.06 7.10
C LEU A 23 -10.16 42.55 8.29
N VAL A 24 -11.44 42.89 8.32
CA VAL A 24 -12.37 42.62 9.41
C VAL A 24 -13.40 41.57 8.99
N ILE A 25 -13.55 40.53 9.80
CA ILE A 25 -14.48 39.43 9.59
C ILE A 25 -15.64 39.55 10.59
N GLY A 26 -16.89 39.45 10.12
CA GLY A 26 -18.07 39.52 10.99
C GLY A 26 -19.40 39.37 10.24
N ARG A 27 -20.53 39.37 10.96
CA ARG A 27 -21.86 39.27 10.32
C ARG A 27 -22.44 40.58 9.78
N HIS A 28 -21.83 41.72 10.10
CA HIS A 28 -22.36 43.02 9.67
C HIS A 28 -21.92 43.35 8.23
N ARG A 29 -22.79 44.02 7.47
CA ARG A 29 -22.53 44.39 6.05
C ARG A 29 -21.39 45.41 5.84
N THR A 30 -20.79 45.90 6.93
CA THR A 30 -19.63 46.81 6.93
C THR A 30 -18.35 46.09 7.37
N CYS A 31 -18.32 44.76 7.23
CA CYS A 31 -17.11 43.95 7.37
C CYS A 31 -16.65 43.54 5.98
N ASP A 32 -15.34 43.40 5.81
CA ASP A 32 -14.72 43.10 4.52
C ASP A 32 -14.97 41.62 4.14
N VAL A 33 -15.05 40.75 5.15
CA VAL A 33 -15.59 39.39 5.03
C VAL A 33 -16.89 39.28 5.83
N VAL A 34 -18.01 39.25 5.11
CA VAL A 34 -19.36 39.15 5.70
C VAL A 34 -19.79 37.69 5.83
N ILE A 35 -19.82 37.16 7.05
CA ILE A 35 -20.34 35.82 7.35
C ILE A 35 -21.76 35.94 7.91
N GLY A 36 -22.76 35.66 7.08
CA GLY A 36 -24.19 35.87 7.36
C GLY A 36 -24.84 34.92 8.39
N SER A 37 -24.16 34.59 9.48
CA SER A 37 -24.67 33.71 10.53
C SER A 37 -24.83 34.44 11.86
N ASP A 38 -25.95 34.25 12.55
CA ASP A 38 -26.21 34.88 13.85
C ASP A 38 -25.28 34.41 14.97
N THR A 39 -24.59 33.27 14.77
CA THR A 39 -23.56 32.76 15.67
C THR A 39 -22.20 33.50 15.52
N VAL A 40 -22.11 34.48 14.61
CA VAL A 40 -20.93 35.32 14.39
C VAL A 40 -21.22 36.75 14.88
N SER A 41 -20.32 37.34 15.68
CA SER A 41 -20.47 38.72 16.14
C SER A 41 -20.45 39.74 15.01
N ARG A 42 -21.07 40.92 15.22
CA ARG A 42 -21.21 41.98 14.19
C ARG A 42 -19.87 42.36 13.56
N ARG A 43 -18.84 42.51 14.39
CA ARG A 43 -17.42 42.40 14.04
C ARG A 43 -16.88 41.29 14.96
N HIS A 44 -16.21 40.28 14.42
CA HIS A 44 -15.83 39.07 15.18
C HIS A 44 -14.30 39.01 15.39
N THR A 45 -13.55 39.09 14.30
CA THR A 45 -12.08 39.07 14.32
C THR A 45 -11.54 40.08 13.31
N ARG A 46 -10.29 40.52 13.52
CA ARG A 46 -9.53 41.34 12.59
C ARG A 46 -8.20 40.66 12.30
N ILE A 47 -7.83 40.66 11.03
CA ILE A 47 -6.50 40.31 10.56
C ILE A 47 -5.85 41.62 10.12
N PHE A 48 -4.61 41.87 10.52
CA PHE A 48 -3.93 43.13 10.24
C PHE A 48 -2.43 42.94 10.01
N SER A 49 -1.83 43.83 9.24
CA SER A 49 -0.39 43.87 9.00
C SER A 49 0.29 44.76 10.06
N GLN A 50 1.35 44.26 10.69
CA GLN A 50 2.21 45.04 11.58
C GLN A 50 3.65 44.52 11.51
N ASP A 51 4.64 45.42 11.49
CA ASP A 51 6.07 45.07 11.54
C ASP A 51 6.52 44.01 10.52
N GLY A 52 5.92 44.01 9.32
CA GLY A 52 6.22 43.07 8.24
C GLY A 52 5.64 41.65 8.44
N GLY A 53 4.63 41.49 9.30
CA GLY A 53 3.90 40.24 9.48
C GLY A 53 2.39 40.44 9.66
N PHE A 54 1.62 39.39 9.35
CA PHE A 54 0.18 39.38 9.55
C PHE A 54 -0.18 38.82 10.93
N TYR A 55 -1.18 39.42 11.58
CA TYR A 55 -1.65 39.05 12.91
C TYR A 55 -3.17 38.93 12.92
N VAL A 56 -3.69 37.95 13.67
CA VAL A 56 -5.12 37.78 13.96
C VAL A 56 -5.43 38.16 15.41
N GLU A 57 -6.53 38.88 15.64
CA GLU A 57 -7.06 39.22 16.96
C GLU A 57 -8.58 39.03 17.05
N ASP A 58 -9.07 38.70 18.24
CA ASP A 58 -10.50 38.62 18.53
C ASP A 58 -11.05 40.00 18.96
N LEU A 59 -12.15 40.44 18.34
CA LEU A 59 -12.76 41.75 18.60
C LEU A 59 -13.81 41.70 19.74
N LYS A 60 -13.52 40.93 20.81
CA LYS A 60 -14.46 40.59 21.89
C LYS A 60 -15.72 39.91 21.36
N SER A 61 -15.51 38.88 20.55
CA SER A 61 -16.60 38.09 19.98
C SER A 61 -17.31 37.25 21.03
N THR A 62 -18.53 36.82 20.74
CA THR A 62 -19.36 36.05 21.68
C THR A 62 -18.90 34.59 21.81
N ASN A 63 -18.30 34.03 20.75
CA ASN A 63 -17.92 32.62 20.67
C ASN A 63 -16.40 32.39 20.62
N GLY A 64 -15.60 33.45 20.54
CA GLY A 64 -14.15 33.40 20.44
C GLY A 64 -13.64 33.05 19.03
N THR A 65 -12.50 33.66 18.69
CA THR A 65 -11.69 33.31 17.52
C THR A 65 -10.64 32.28 17.90
N PHE A 66 -10.41 31.28 17.05
CA PHE A 66 -9.41 30.23 17.23
C PHE A 66 -8.41 30.24 16.06
N LEU A 67 -7.16 29.88 16.33
CA LEU A 67 -6.09 29.73 15.34
C LEU A 67 -5.47 28.35 15.56
N ASN A 68 -5.60 27.45 14.58
CA ASN A 68 -5.18 26.04 14.66
C ASN A 68 -5.68 25.41 15.98
N ASP A 69 -7.00 25.46 16.21
CA ASP A 69 -7.71 25.00 17.40
C ASP A 69 -7.39 25.73 18.73
N VAL A 70 -6.44 26.68 18.75
CA VAL A 70 -6.06 27.43 19.95
C VAL A 70 -6.74 28.81 20.02
N GLN A 71 -7.44 29.09 21.12
CA GLN A 71 -8.17 30.35 21.31
C GLN A 71 -7.26 31.60 21.31
N VAL A 72 -7.63 32.62 20.54
CA VAL A 72 -6.89 33.88 20.37
C VAL A 72 -7.31 34.89 21.45
N ARG A 73 -6.58 34.91 22.58
CA ARG A 73 -6.81 35.87 23.69
C ARG A 73 -6.00 37.17 23.62
N ARG A 74 -5.00 37.22 22.74
CA ARG A 74 -4.14 38.35 22.40
C ARG A 74 -3.74 38.20 20.92
N PRO A 75 -3.35 39.28 20.21
CA PRO A 75 -2.93 39.18 18.82
C PRO A 75 -1.87 38.09 18.62
N ARG A 76 -2.08 37.20 17.64
CA ARG A 76 -1.16 36.12 17.26
C ARG A 76 -0.72 36.28 15.81
N ARG A 77 0.58 36.08 15.55
CA ARG A 77 1.15 36.11 14.19
C ARG A 77 0.67 34.90 13.39
N LEU A 78 0.29 35.13 12.15
CA LEU A 78 -0.12 34.12 11.16
C LEU A 78 1.09 33.63 10.36
N LYS A 79 1.00 32.38 9.89
CA LYS A 79 1.89 31.73 8.94
C LYS A 79 1.08 31.16 7.77
N ASP A 80 1.76 30.93 6.65
CA ASP A 80 1.18 30.20 5.52
C ASP A 80 0.60 28.84 5.95
N GLY A 81 -0.61 28.53 5.48
CA GLY A 81 -1.34 27.31 5.84
C GLY A 81 -2.10 27.37 7.18
N ASP A 82 -2.02 28.46 7.94
CA ASP A 82 -2.76 28.60 9.21
C ASP A 82 -4.28 28.68 8.99
N VAL A 83 -5.05 28.01 9.85
CA VAL A 83 -6.52 27.99 9.83
C VAL A 83 -7.08 28.82 10.98
N ILE A 84 -7.80 29.89 10.63
CA ILE A 84 -8.52 30.78 11.55
C ILE A 84 -9.96 30.31 11.62
N ARG A 85 -10.43 29.88 12.80
CA ARG A 85 -11.82 29.41 12.99
C ARG A 85 -12.65 30.44 13.76
N VAL A 86 -13.80 30.78 13.17
CA VAL A 86 -14.82 31.71 13.64
C VAL A 86 -16.11 30.90 13.84
N ASN A 87 -16.30 30.37 15.05
CA ASN A 87 -17.33 29.35 15.34
C ASN A 87 -17.19 28.13 14.39
N ARG A 88 -18.19 27.83 13.54
CA ARG A 88 -18.17 26.74 12.56
C ARG A 88 -17.53 27.09 11.21
N PHE A 89 -17.10 28.33 11.02
CA PHE A 89 -16.49 28.79 9.77
C PHE A 89 -14.98 28.78 9.92
N ALA A 90 -14.29 28.07 9.04
CA ALA A 90 -12.83 28.07 8.98
C ALA A 90 -12.36 28.96 7.83
N LEU A 91 -11.21 29.62 7.99
CA LEU A 91 -10.58 30.44 6.97
C LEU A 91 -9.09 30.08 6.88
N LEU A 92 -8.62 29.73 5.68
CA LEU A 92 -7.22 29.42 5.41
C LEU A 92 -6.47 30.70 5.06
N PHE A 93 -5.31 30.92 5.68
CA PHE A 93 -4.38 32.00 5.33
C PHE A 93 -3.32 31.50 4.32
N ASP A 94 -3.28 32.12 3.15
CA ASP A 94 -2.39 31.80 2.02
C ASP A 94 -1.48 32.99 1.72
N ALA A 95 -0.17 32.77 1.79
CA ALA A 95 0.86 33.78 1.56
C ALA A 95 1.57 33.66 0.19
N GLU A 96 1.52 32.51 -0.49
CA GLU A 96 2.36 32.22 -1.67
C GLU A 96 1.55 31.74 -2.90
N GLN A 97 1.58 32.55 -3.96
CA GLN A 97 0.83 32.29 -5.20
C GLN A 97 1.28 31.01 -5.93
N HIS A 98 0.47 29.95 -5.82
CA HIS A 98 0.52 28.81 -6.72
C HIS A 98 -0.64 28.85 -7.73
N ARG A 99 -0.31 29.18 -8.98
CA ARG A 99 -1.05 28.99 -10.25
C ARG A 99 -0.04 28.37 -11.23
N ASP A 100 -0.31 27.41 -12.11
CA ASP A 100 -1.47 26.57 -12.46
C ASP A 100 -0.86 25.24 -13.03
N THR A 101 -1.51 24.07 -13.18
CA THR A 101 -2.93 23.67 -13.17
C THR A 101 -3.08 22.16 -12.87
N ALA A 102 -4.28 21.72 -12.45
CA ALA A 102 -4.88 20.41 -12.75
C ALA A 102 -4.06 19.09 -12.59
N ASP A 103 -3.72 18.66 -11.36
CA ASP A 103 -3.91 17.26 -10.88
C ASP A 103 -3.51 17.12 -9.38
N SER A 104 -4.27 17.67 -8.43
CA SER A 104 -3.93 17.54 -6.99
C SER A 104 -5.09 17.83 -6.03
N SER A 105 -5.91 16.82 -5.76
CA SER A 105 -6.59 16.68 -4.46
C SER A 105 -6.52 15.23 -3.97
N PHE A 106 -5.30 14.68 -3.99
CA PHE A 106 -4.98 13.52 -3.16
C PHE A 106 -5.03 13.97 -1.71
N TYR A 107 -6.12 13.66 -1.02
CA TYR A 107 -6.15 13.76 0.43
C TYR A 107 -5.09 12.79 0.98
N ASN A 108 -4.19 13.31 1.83
CA ASN A 108 -3.29 12.48 2.62
C ASN A 108 -4.14 11.60 3.53
N PHE A 109 -4.41 10.36 3.11
CA PHE A 109 -4.83 9.32 4.03
C PHE A 109 -3.68 9.05 4.99
N PRO A 110 -3.91 8.98 6.31
CA PRO A 110 -2.90 8.49 7.24
C PRO A 110 -2.56 7.05 6.85
N THR A 111 -1.33 6.84 6.41
CA THR A 111 -0.75 5.52 6.19
C THR A 111 -0.92 4.71 7.47
N SER A 112 -1.61 3.56 7.37
CA SER A 112 -2.00 2.69 8.50
C SER A 112 -2.70 3.41 9.65
N VAL A 113 -4.03 3.56 9.53
CA VAL A 113 -4.88 3.39 10.73
C VAL A 113 -4.94 1.89 11.00
N ASP A 114 -4.27 1.44 12.06
CA ASP A 114 -4.52 0.14 12.64
C ASP A 114 -5.95 0.14 13.20
N VAL A 115 -6.89 -0.39 12.42
CA VAL A 115 -8.25 -0.61 12.89
C VAL A 115 -8.19 -1.64 14.00
N GLU A 116 -8.69 -1.32 15.19
CA GLU A 116 -8.91 -2.32 16.23
C GLU A 116 -9.94 -3.34 15.74
N PHE A 117 -9.48 -4.56 15.50
CA PHE A 117 -10.31 -5.65 15.03
C PHE A 117 -10.80 -6.46 16.23
N LEU A 118 -12.11 -6.42 16.51
CA LEU A 118 -12.71 -7.24 17.55
C LEU A 118 -12.51 -8.74 17.26
N SER A 119 -11.87 -9.43 18.18
CA SER A 119 -11.95 -10.87 18.34
C SER A 119 -13.23 -11.24 19.12
N SER A 120 -14.40 -10.97 18.53
CA SER A 120 -15.68 -11.36 19.10
C SER A 120 -15.97 -12.83 18.79
N SER A 121 -16.07 -13.66 19.83
CA SER A 121 -16.35 -15.11 19.74
C SER A 121 -17.80 -15.46 19.36
N VAL A 122 -18.55 -14.52 18.79
CA VAL A 122 -19.97 -14.65 18.44
C VAL A 122 -20.07 -14.83 16.93
N GLU A 123 -20.75 -15.90 16.49
CA GLU A 123 -21.07 -16.07 15.08
C GLU A 123 -22.21 -15.11 14.69
N PRO A 124 -22.03 -14.26 13.67
CA PRO A 124 -23.05 -13.30 13.24
C PRO A 124 -24.19 -14.01 12.50
N GLU A 125 -25.43 -13.56 12.70
CA GLU A 125 -26.60 -14.16 12.07
C GLU A 125 -26.67 -13.77 10.58
N ILE A 126 -26.45 -14.76 9.70
CA ILE A 126 -26.54 -14.63 8.25
C ILE A 126 -28.01 -14.67 7.85
N VAL A 127 -28.60 -13.49 7.63
CA VAL A 127 -29.98 -13.32 7.16
C VAL A 127 -30.12 -13.83 5.72
N ALA A 128 -29.09 -13.61 4.89
CA ALA A 128 -29.04 -14.19 3.55
C ALA A 128 -27.62 -14.36 3.01
N SER A 129 -27.46 -15.28 2.06
CA SER A 129 -26.26 -15.39 1.24
C SER A 129 -26.61 -15.57 -0.24
N LEU A 130 -25.76 -15.04 -1.13
CA LEU A 130 -25.94 -15.07 -2.57
C LEU A 130 -24.68 -15.62 -3.25
N ASN A 131 -24.85 -16.64 -4.08
CA ASN A 131 -23.78 -17.11 -4.97
C ASN A 131 -23.52 -16.07 -6.07
N VAL A 132 -22.34 -15.45 -6.07
CA VAL A 132 -22.00 -14.41 -7.06
C VAL A 132 -21.98 -14.94 -8.50
N TRP A 133 -21.81 -16.25 -8.71
CA TRP A 133 -21.71 -16.89 -10.03
C TRP A 133 -22.97 -17.63 -10.50
N ASP A 134 -23.97 -17.82 -9.63
CA ASP A 134 -25.19 -18.55 -9.99
C ASP A 134 -26.19 -17.60 -10.65
N ALA A 135 -26.60 -17.90 -11.88
CA ALA A 135 -27.45 -17.01 -12.66
C ALA A 135 -28.93 -17.11 -12.25
N ASP A 136 -29.39 -18.31 -11.88
CA ASP A 136 -30.81 -18.57 -11.58
C ASP A 136 -31.24 -17.93 -10.25
N GLN A 137 -30.30 -17.71 -9.32
CA GLN A 137 -30.56 -17.02 -8.05
C GLN A 137 -30.76 -15.49 -8.20
N ARG A 138 -30.45 -14.89 -9.37
CA ARG A 138 -30.47 -13.42 -9.58
C ARG A 138 -31.84 -12.87 -10.03
N ALA A 139 -32.90 -13.68 -10.01
CA ALA A 139 -34.12 -13.44 -10.78
C ALA A 139 -35.15 -12.45 -10.18
N ASN A 140 -35.01 -12.02 -8.92
CA ASN A 140 -36.06 -11.29 -8.17
C ASN A 140 -35.89 -9.76 -8.07
N VAL A 141 -34.95 -9.15 -8.80
CA VAL A 141 -34.67 -7.70 -8.75
C VAL A 141 -35.34 -6.97 -9.91
N SER A 142 -35.86 -5.76 -9.68
CA SER A 142 -36.32 -4.89 -10.78
C SER A 142 -35.12 -4.52 -11.68
N PRO A 143 -35.15 -4.86 -12.99
CA PRO A 143 -33.99 -4.67 -13.86
C PRO A 143 -33.49 -3.22 -13.91
N GLU A 144 -34.38 -2.25 -13.72
CA GLU A 144 -34.10 -0.82 -13.72
C GLU A 144 -33.20 -0.36 -12.57
N ALA A 145 -33.41 -0.86 -11.34
CA ALA A 145 -32.60 -0.46 -10.18
C ALA A 145 -31.17 -0.99 -10.32
N LYS A 146 -31.06 -2.27 -10.72
CA LYS A 146 -29.79 -2.94 -11.02
C LYS A 146 -29.03 -2.24 -12.15
N LEU A 147 -29.71 -1.92 -13.26
CA LEU A 147 -29.14 -1.22 -14.39
C LEU A 147 -28.69 0.20 -14.02
N ARG A 148 -29.45 0.93 -13.21
CA ARG A 148 -29.09 2.29 -12.76
C ARG A 148 -27.81 2.28 -11.91
N ALA A 149 -27.72 1.39 -10.92
CA ALA A 149 -26.53 1.24 -10.10
C ALA A 149 -25.30 0.81 -10.93
N MET A 150 -25.47 -0.10 -11.89
CA MET A 150 -24.39 -0.49 -12.81
C MET A 150 -23.94 0.67 -13.70
N ILE A 151 -24.85 1.46 -14.28
CA ILE A 151 -24.51 2.62 -15.11
C ILE A 151 -23.80 3.71 -14.30
N GLU A 152 -24.27 3.99 -13.08
CA GLU A 152 -23.64 4.98 -12.20
C GLU A 152 -22.20 4.59 -11.86
N ILE A 153 -21.96 3.31 -11.55
CA ILE A 153 -20.62 2.84 -11.20
C ILE A 153 -19.74 2.64 -12.44
N MET A 154 -20.29 2.25 -13.60
CA MET A 154 -19.54 2.30 -14.88
C MET A 154 -19.03 3.71 -15.18
N ARG A 155 -19.81 4.77 -14.90
CA ARG A 155 -19.35 6.16 -15.04
C ARG A 155 -18.26 6.54 -14.01
N CYS A 156 -18.30 5.99 -12.80
CA CYS A 156 -17.24 6.20 -11.80
C CYS A 156 -15.94 5.44 -12.14
N LEU A 157 -16.05 4.29 -12.80
CA LEU A 157 -14.93 3.46 -13.27
C LEU A 157 -14.28 3.99 -14.55
N ASP A 158 -14.99 4.83 -15.32
CA ASP A 158 -14.53 5.31 -16.62
C ASP A 158 -13.19 6.07 -16.53
N ASN A 159 -12.28 5.74 -17.44
CA ASN A 159 -10.92 6.26 -17.58
C ASN A 159 -9.98 6.13 -16.34
N SER A 160 -10.28 5.30 -15.33
CA SER A 160 -9.34 5.04 -14.21
C SER A 160 -8.57 3.72 -14.39
N LEU A 161 -7.38 3.81 -14.98
CA LEU A 161 -6.39 2.70 -15.02
C LEU A 161 -5.54 2.60 -13.74
N ASP A 162 -5.73 3.54 -12.83
CA ASP A 162 -5.04 3.66 -11.54
C ASP A 162 -5.93 3.08 -10.43
N ARG A 163 -5.42 2.09 -9.70
CA ARG A 163 -6.13 1.39 -8.61
C ARG A 163 -6.47 2.33 -7.44
N ASP A 164 -5.54 3.21 -7.07
CA ASP A 164 -5.68 4.06 -5.89
C ASP A 164 -6.66 5.20 -6.14
N LYS A 165 -6.82 5.63 -7.41
CA LYS A 165 -7.90 6.52 -7.85
C LYS A 165 -9.24 5.81 -8.03
N LEU A 166 -9.25 4.50 -8.32
CA LEU A 166 -10.46 3.71 -8.58
C LEU A 166 -11.25 3.42 -7.30
N LEU A 167 -10.61 2.94 -6.24
CA LEU A 167 -11.30 2.49 -5.02
C LEU A 167 -12.14 3.61 -4.35
N PRO A 168 -11.66 4.86 -4.19
CA PRO A 168 -12.47 5.94 -3.61
C PRO A 168 -13.67 6.33 -4.48
N ARG A 169 -13.51 6.32 -5.82
CA ARG A 169 -14.60 6.61 -6.78
C ARG A 169 -15.71 5.56 -6.70
N VAL A 170 -15.35 4.29 -6.55
CA VAL A 170 -16.31 3.20 -6.32
C VAL A 170 -17.10 3.41 -5.03
N LEU A 171 -16.43 3.77 -3.93
CA LEU A 171 -17.11 4.10 -2.68
C LEU A 171 -18.02 5.33 -2.80
N GLU A 172 -17.66 6.32 -3.61
CA GLU A 172 -18.54 7.46 -3.87
C GLU A 172 -19.79 7.08 -4.67
N GLY A 173 -19.66 6.25 -5.70
CA GLY A 173 -20.82 5.72 -6.44
C GLY A 173 -21.73 4.87 -5.54
N LEU A 174 -21.15 3.97 -4.74
CA LEU A 174 -21.89 3.14 -3.79
C LEU A 174 -22.66 3.96 -2.74
N ALA A 175 -22.08 5.06 -2.23
CA ALA A 175 -22.76 5.94 -1.29
C ALA A 175 -24.00 6.66 -1.88
N ARG A 176 -24.07 6.82 -3.22
CA ARG A 176 -25.24 7.37 -3.91
C ARG A 176 -26.30 6.30 -4.20
N VAL A 177 -25.85 5.08 -4.51
CA VAL A 177 -26.72 3.91 -4.70
C VAL A 177 -27.38 3.47 -3.39
N PHE A 178 -26.66 3.56 -2.26
CA PHE A 178 -27.10 3.16 -0.93
C PHE A 178 -27.13 4.35 0.05
N PRO A 179 -28.09 5.29 -0.07
CA PRO A 179 -28.21 6.45 0.83
C PRO A 179 -28.55 6.08 2.29
N GLN A 180 -28.87 4.82 2.57
CA GLN A 180 -29.00 4.26 3.92
C GLN A 180 -27.67 3.85 4.57
N ALA A 181 -26.59 3.73 3.80
CA ALA A 181 -25.28 3.34 4.33
C ALA A 181 -24.67 4.45 5.17
N GLU A 182 -24.10 4.09 6.33
CA GLU A 182 -23.36 5.02 7.20
C GLU A 182 -21.85 4.84 7.06
N ARG A 183 -21.41 3.61 6.74
CA ARG A 183 -20.01 3.26 6.48
C ARG A 183 -19.91 2.35 5.27
N LEU A 184 -18.95 2.66 4.40
CA LEU A 184 -18.55 1.82 3.29
C LEU A 184 -17.03 1.67 3.32
N TYR A 185 -16.52 0.46 3.10
CA TYR A 185 -15.09 0.24 3.03
C TYR A 185 -14.71 -0.93 2.12
N ILE A 186 -13.50 -0.87 1.59
CA ILE A 186 -12.90 -1.91 0.75
C ILE A 186 -11.68 -2.47 1.47
N LEU A 187 -11.75 -3.76 1.75
CA LEU A 187 -10.64 -4.55 2.24
C LEU A 187 -10.06 -5.34 1.07
N MET A 188 -8.77 -5.22 0.80
CA MET A 188 -8.10 -6.04 -0.22
C MET A 188 -7.25 -7.11 0.44
N ALA A 189 -7.09 -8.25 -0.21
CA ALA A 189 -6.08 -9.23 0.16
C ALA A 189 -4.69 -8.62 -0.05
N ASP A 190 -3.88 -8.60 1.03
CA ASP A 190 -2.48 -8.21 1.01
C ASP A 190 -1.63 -9.47 1.23
N GLY A 191 -0.72 -9.74 0.28
CA GLY A 191 0.10 -10.93 0.24
C GLY A 191 -0.66 -12.27 0.05
N PRO A 192 0.09 -13.40 0.04
CA PRO A 192 -0.43 -14.72 -0.33
C PRO A 192 -1.34 -15.38 0.70
N HIS A 193 -1.24 -14.98 1.99
CA HIS A 193 -2.05 -15.50 3.09
C HIS A 193 -3.43 -14.86 3.17
N GLY A 194 -3.77 -13.96 2.23
CA GLY A 194 -5.08 -13.30 2.19
C GLY A 194 -5.35 -12.38 3.39
N ARG A 195 -4.31 -11.80 4.01
CA ARG A 195 -4.49 -10.85 5.12
C ARG A 195 -5.24 -9.62 4.57
N LEU A 196 -6.46 -9.42 5.05
CA LEU A 196 -7.28 -8.29 4.60
C LEU A 196 -6.75 -6.97 5.17
N LYS A 197 -6.40 -6.05 4.27
CA LYS A 197 -5.95 -4.69 4.58
C LYS A 197 -6.97 -3.68 4.09
N LEU A 198 -7.29 -2.70 4.94
CA LEU A 198 -8.14 -1.57 4.56
C LEU A 198 -7.42 -0.72 3.50
N GLN A 199 -8.09 -0.49 2.37
CA GLN A 199 -7.54 0.24 1.21
C GLN A 199 -8.36 1.49 0.88
N ALA A 200 -9.67 1.48 1.15
CA ALA A 200 -10.51 2.66 1.05
C ALA A 200 -11.62 2.60 2.10
N ILE A 201 -12.01 3.76 2.63
CA ILE A 201 -13.14 3.94 3.54
C ILE A 201 -13.89 5.22 3.19
N LYS A 202 -15.22 5.20 3.38
CA LYS A 202 -16.09 6.35 3.26
C LYS A 202 -17.14 6.32 4.36
N HIS A 203 -17.24 7.41 5.11
CA HIS A 203 -18.31 7.64 6.08
C HIS A 203 -19.43 8.44 5.41
N CYS A 204 -20.66 8.16 5.79
CA CYS A 204 -21.88 8.75 5.24
C CYS A 204 -22.83 9.10 6.40
N PRO A 205 -22.46 10.09 7.24
CA PRO A 205 -23.24 10.41 8.44
C PRO A 205 -24.65 10.92 8.09
N PRO A 206 -25.71 10.44 8.78
CA PRO A 206 -27.10 10.71 8.39
C PRO A 206 -27.51 12.20 8.47
N ASN A 207 -26.73 13.03 9.18
CA ASN A 207 -26.95 14.48 9.33
C ASN A 207 -25.75 15.36 8.90
N GLY A 208 -24.71 14.78 8.28
CA GLY A 208 -23.51 15.54 7.89
C GLY A 208 -22.54 15.91 9.03
N ASP A 209 -22.70 15.30 10.20
CA ASP A 209 -21.80 15.46 11.35
C ASP A 209 -20.66 14.42 11.25
N GLU A 210 -19.42 14.86 11.06
CA GLU A 210 -18.27 13.98 10.78
C GLU A 210 -17.71 13.27 12.03
N THR A 211 -18.34 13.44 13.20
CA THR A 211 -17.93 12.82 14.48
C THR A 211 -18.23 11.32 14.60
N VAL A 212 -18.11 10.56 13.51
CA VAL A 212 -18.25 9.09 13.50
C VAL A 212 -16.89 8.43 13.69
N THR A 213 -16.63 7.94 14.90
CA THR A 213 -15.47 7.07 15.16
C THR A 213 -15.50 5.82 14.28
N THR A 214 -14.32 5.35 13.86
CA THR A 214 -14.14 4.06 13.19
C THR A 214 -14.44 2.91 14.15
N GLY A 215 -15.73 2.65 14.40
CA GLY A 215 -16.19 1.48 15.13
C GLY A 215 -15.79 0.16 14.43
N PRO A 216 -15.69 -0.94 15.18
CA PRO A 216 -14.95 -2.13 14.75
C PRO A 216 -15.51 -2.82 13.49
N ILE A 217 -14.56 -3.29 12.68
CA ILE A 217 -14.78 -4.08 11.46
C ILE A 217 -14.88 -5.56 11.84
N SER A 218 -15.98 -6.23 11.45
CA SER A 218 -16.13 -7.68 11.65
C SER A 218 -15.22 -8.45 10.69
N ARG A 219 -14.05 -8.88 11.17
CA ARG A 219 -13.13 -9.75 10.42
C ARG A 219 -13.80 -11.05 9.99
N THR A 220 -14.62 -11.62 10.87
CA THR A 220 -15.26 -12.92 10.70
C THR A 220 -16.07 -12.97 9.41
N ILE A 221 -16.92 -11.97 9.15
CA ILE A 221 -17.74 -11.92 7.93
C ILE A 221 -16.87 -11.67 6.69
N ALA A 222 -15.89 -10.76 6.78
CA ALA A 222 -15.01 -10.46 5.67
C ALA A 222 -14.17 -11.69 5.25
N GLN A 223 -13.64 -12.45 6.21
CA GLN A 223 -12.94 -13.72 5.97
C GLN A 223 -13.89 -14.80 5.43
N ARG A 224 -15.10 -14.92 5.98
CA ARG A 224 -16.10 -15.88 5.50
C ARG A 224 -16.50 -15.63 4.04
N VAL A 225 -16.71 -14.36 3.67
CA VAL A 225 -17.01 -13.94 2.28
C VAL A 225 -15.84 -14.23 1.33
N MET A 226 -14.59 -14.06 1.76
CA MET A 226 -13.40 -14.45 0.99
C MET A 226 -13.30 -15.97 0.79
N GLN A 227 -13.64 -16.76 1.82
CA GLN A 227 -13.57 -18.23 1.76
C GLN A 227 -14.70 -18.82 0.92
N ASP A 228 -15.96 -18.49 1.23
CA ASP A 228 -17.15 -19.03 0.59
C ASP A 228 -17.42 -18.45 -0.80
N ARG A 229 -16.86 -17.26 -1.11
CA ARG A 229 -17.07 -16.49 -2.35
C ARG A 229 -18.53 -16.10 -2.60
N LYS A 230 -19.31 -15.99 -1.52
CA LYS A 230 -20.72 -15.57 -1.53
C LYS A 230 -20.84 -14.16 -0.96
N ALA A 231 -21.75 -13.36 -1.50
CA ALA A 231 -22.16 -12.14 -0.82
C ALA A 231 -23.07 -12.50 0.37
N VAL A 232 -22.96 -11.76 1.47
CA VAL A 232 -23.65 -12.01 2.74
C VAL A 232 -24.38 -10.75 3.19
N LEU A 233 -25.65 -10.90 3.57
CA LEU A 233 -26.44 -9.94 4.33
C LEU A 233 -26.55 -10.46 5.76
N SER A 234 -26.14 -9.64 6.73
CA SER A 234 -26.16 -9.95 8.16
C SER A 234 -26.94 -8.89 8.93
N ALA A 235 -27.62 -9.32 9.99
CA ALA A 235 -28.19 -8.44 11.00
C ALA A 235 -27.55 -8.81 12.34
N ASP A 236 -26.61 -8.00 12.81
CA ASP A 236 -26.02 -8.17 14.14
C ASP A 236 -27.01 -7.64 15.18
N ALA A 237 -27.70 -8.55 15.87
CA ALA A 237 -28.22 -8.27 17.20
C ALA A 237 -27.05 -8.34 18.19
N LEU A 238 -26.57 -7.18 18.65
CA LEU A 238 -25.55 -7.10 19.71
C LEU A 238 -26.12 -7.62 21.04
N VAL A 239 -26.02 -8.93 21.26
CA VAL A 239 -26.36 -9.56 22.55
C VAL A 239 -25.17 -9.45 23.50
N ASP A 240 -25.29 -8.49 24.42
CA ASP A 240 -24.68 -8.41 25.74
C ASP A 240 -23.15 -8.56 25.89
N ALA A 241 -22.52 -7.46 26.33
CA ALA A 241 -21.15 -7.43 26.81
C ALA A 241 -21.04 -7.06 28.31
N ARG A 242 -21.68 -7.86 29.17
CA ARG A 242 -21.29 -8.12 30.58
C ARG A 242 -21.54 -6.98 31.59
N PHE A 243 -22.57 -6.15 31.42
CA PHE A 243 -22.91 -5.09 32.38
C PHE A 243 -24.42 -4.96 32.69
N GLU A 244 -24.99 -5.92 33.43
CA GLU A 244 -26.20 -5.69 34.24
C GLU A 244 -25.88 -5.70 35.75
N GLN A 245 -25.25 -4.62 36.22
CA GLN A 245 -25.44 -4.11 37.58
C GLN A 245 -25.61 -2.58 37.54
N SER A 246 -26.62 -2.12 36.81
CA SER A 246 -27.21 -0.77 36.95
C SER A 246 -28.58 -0.75 36.29
N ASP A 247 -29.59 -0.23 36.99
CA ASP A 247 -30.96 -0.08 36.52
C ASP A 247 -31.06 0.98 35.40
N SER A 248 -30.68 0.61 34.18
CA SER A 248 -30.88 1.42 32.98
C SER A 248 -30.79 0.57 31.72
N VAL A 249 -31.82 -0.24 31.47
CA VAL A 249 -32.05 -0.88 30.16
C VAL A 249 -32.26 0.24 29.13
N GLN A 250 -31.25 0.51 28.30
CA GLN A 250 -31.33 1.49 27.21
C GLN A 250 -30.76 0.93 25.90
N ASP A 251 -31.65 0.92 24.90
CA ASP A 251 -31.43 0.92 23.45
C ASP A 251 -30.57 -0.19 22.81
N TRP A 252 -31.30 -1.22 22.35
CA TRP A 252 -30.84 -2.30 21.47
C TRP A 252 -30.46 -1.76 20.08
N HIS A 253 -29.16 -1.73 19.76
CA HIS A 253 -28.66 -1.28 18.45
C HIS A 253 -28.45 -2.48 17.51
N VAL A 254 -29.41 -2.70 16.60
CA VAL A 254 -29.31 -3.72 15.53
C VAL A 254 -28.51 -3.14 14.37
N ARG A 255 -27.34 -3.72 14.06
CA ARG A 255 -26.51 -3.31 12.91
C ARG A 255 -26.89 -4.14 11.68
N SER A 256 -27.37 -3.49 10.63
CA SER A 256 -27.60 -4.15 9.33
C SER A 256 -26.39 -3.93 8.43
N MET A 257 -25.88 -5.00 7.82
CA MET A 257 -24.69 -4.92 7.00
C MET A 257 -24.66 -5.92 5.84
N MET A 258 -24.02 -5.50 4.75
CA MET A 258 -23.77 -6.30 3.55
C MET A 258 -22.27 -6.42 3.31
N CYS A 259 -21.83 -7.60 2.86
CA CYS A 259 -20.45 -7.83 2.45
C CYS A 259 -20.43 -8.65 1.16
N ALA A 260 -19.68 -8.20 0.16
CA ALA A 260 -19.61 -8.83 -1.16
C ALA A 260 -18.16 -8.99 -1.64
N PRO A 261 -17.79 -10.14 -2.25
CA PRO A 261 -16.42 -10.39 -2.69
C PRO A 261 -16.12 -9.68 -4.02
N LEU A 262 -14.94 -9.07 -4.10
CA LEU A 262 -14.36 -8.51 -5.32
C LEU A 262 -13.74 -9.63 -6.16
N THR A 263 -14.56 -10.40 -6.87
CA THR A 263 -14.07 -11.51 -7.71
C THR A 263 -13.61 -11.04 -9.08
N GLY A 264 -12.38 -11.41 -9.45
CA GLY A 264 -11.89 -11.31 -10.82
C GLY A 264 -12.43 -12.44 -11.73
N PRO A 265 -12.04 -12.46 -13.02
CA PRO A 265 -12.45 -13.49 -13.98
C PRO A 265 -12.05 -14.92 -13.59
N THR A 266 -11.02 -15.07 -12.76
CA THR A 266 -10.50 -16.35 -12.23
C THR A 266 -11.36 -16.95 -11.11
N ASN A 267 -12.45 -16.29 -10.69
CA ASN A 267 -13.25 -16.64 -9.52
C ASN A 267 -12.43 -16.72 -8.21
N GLN A 268 -11.30 -16.00 -8.14
CA GLN A 268 -10.55 -15.76 -6.92
C GLN A 268 -10.91 -14.35 -6.41
N PRO A 269 -11.31 -14.19 -5.14
CA PRO A 269 -11.62 -12.87 -4.60
C PRO A 269 -10.33 -12.10 -4.31
N LEU A 270 -10.24 -10.89 -4.86
CA LEU A 270 -9.14 -9.94 -4.64
C LEU A 270 -9.29 -9.17 -3.31
N GLY A 271 -10.48 -9.20 -2.73
CA GLY A 271 -10.89 -8.44 -1.55
C GLY A 271 -12.39 -8.52 -1.33
N VAL A 272 -12.91 -7.68 -0.45
CA VAL A 272 -14.35 -7.52 -0.18
C VAL A 272 -14.74 -6.05 -0.10
N ILE A 273 -15.95 -5.74 -0.56
CA ILE A 273 -16.67 -4.51 -0.24
C ILE A 273 -17.55 -4.78 0.97
N HIS A 274 -17.53 -3.90 1.96
CA HIS A 274 -18.43 -3.90 3.10
C HIS A 274 -19.24 -2.60 3.15
N VAL A 275 -20.51 -2.73 3.50
CA VAL A 275 -21.46 -1.62 3.66
C VAL A 275 -22.27 -1.87 4.92
N ASP A 276 -22.34 -0.92 5.85
CA ASP A 276 -23.14 -1.06 7.07
C ASP A 276 -23.90 0.20 7.48
N THR A 277 -24.93 -0.02 8.31
CA THR A 277 -25.79 1.02 8.91
C THR A 277 -26.23 0.59 10.31
N GLN A 278 -26.30 1.54 11.23
CA GLN A 278 -26.77 1.36 12.61
C GLN A 278 -28.20 1.88 12.81
N ASP A 279 -28.81 2.56 11.82
CA ASP A 279 -30.21 2.98 11.88
C ASP A 279 -31.14 1.76 11.71
N PRO A 280 -31.85 1.28 12.75
CA PRO A 280 -32.69 0.10 12.68
C PRO A 280 -33.92 0.31 11.77
N ARG A 281 -34.19 1.54 11.31
CA ARG A 281 -35.26 1.88 10.35
C ARG A 281 -34.80 1.83 8.89
N ARG A 282 -33.50 1.68 8.63
CA ARG A 282 -32.91 1.71 7.28
C ARG A 282 -32.12 0.45 6.93
N GLN A 283 -32.58 -0.70 7.43
CA GLN A 283 -31.94 -1.99 7.20
C GLN A 283 -31.85 -2.33 5.72
N PHE A 284 -30.78 -3.03 5.33
CA PHE A 284 -30.60 -3.54 3.97
C PHE A 284 -31.48 -4.76 3.71
N ALA A 285 -31.98 -4.87 2.48
CA ALA A 285 -32.77 -6.01 2.02
C ALA A 285 -31.99 -6.87 1.00
N GLN A 286 -32.54 -8.04 0.66
CA GLN A 286 -31.99 -8.95 -0.35
C GLN A 286 -31.64 -8.24 -1.68
N ILE A 287 -32.50 -7.31 -2.10
CA ILE A 287 -32.34 -6.52 -3.32
C ILE A 287 -31.12 -5.61 -3.29
N ASP A 288 -30.75 -5.08 -2.12
CA ASP A 288 -29.54 -4.29 -1.94
C ASP A 288 -28.28 -5.18 -2.07
N LEU A 289 -28.34 -6.40 -1.51
CA LEU A 289 -27.26 -7.39 -1.61
C LEU A 289 -27.04 -7.83 -3.07
N ASP A 290 -28.11 -8.06 -3.82
CA ASP A 290 -28.05 -8.41 -5.25
C ASP A 290 -27.40 -7.29 -6.10
N VAL A 291 -27.69 -6.03 -5.77
CA VAL A 291 -27.06 -4.86 -6.39
C VAL A 291 -25.58 -4.81 -5.99
N LEU A 292 -25.25 -4.90 -4.70
CA LEU A 292 -23.87 -4.84 -4.21
C LEU A 292 -23.00 -5.96 -4.81
N ALA A 293 -23.49 -7.19 -4.89
CA ALA A 293 -22.76 -8.32 -5.48
C ALA A 293 -22.49 -8.11 -6.98
N SER A 294 -23.45 -7.54 -7.70
CA SER A 294 -23.31 -7.23 -9.12
C SER A 294 -22.27 -6.12 -9.37
N VAL A 295 -22.26 -5.11 -8.48
CA VAL A 295 -21.26 -4.06 -8.46
C VAL A 295 -19.87 -4.60 -8.10
N ALA A 296 -19.76 -5.42 -7.05
CA ALA A 296 -18.49 -5.99 -6.61
C ALA A 296 -17.83 -6.85 -7.70
N THR A 297 -18.62 -7.53 -8.53
CA THR A 297 -18.14 -8.25 -9.71
C THR A 297 -17.50 -7.30 -10.74
N LEU A 298 -18.17 -6.20 -11.07
CA LEU A 298 -17.67 -5.20 -12.02
C LEU A 298 -16.38 -4.53 -11.51
N VAL A 299 -16.36 -4.15 -10.23
CA VAL A 299 -15.17 -3.56 -9.58
C VAL A 299 -14.01 -4.56 -9.54
N GLY A 300 -14.27 -5.84 -9.25
CA GLY A 300 -13.27 -6.91 -9.29
C GLY A 300 -12.66 -7.10 -10.68
N GLN A 301 -13.47 -7.01 -11.75
CA GLN A 301 -12.98 -7.03 -13.14
C GLN A 301 -12.11 -5.81 -13.47
N SER A 302 -12.52 -4.59 -13.08
CA SER A 302 -11.72 -3.39 -13.32
C SER A 302 -10.39 -3.40 -12.55
N LEU A 303 -10.37 -3.89 -11.30
CA LEU A 303 -9.15 -4.03 -10.52
C LEU A 303 -8.17 -5.02 -11.14
N GLU A 304 -8.66 -6.16 -11.64
CA GLU A 304 -7.83 -7.12 -12.37
C GLU A 304 -7.30 -6.52 -13.69
N HIS A 305 -8.12 -5.74 -14.40
CA HIS A 305 -7.67 -5.03 -15.60
C HIS A 305 -6.54 -4.03 -15.31
N CYS A 306 -6.63 -3.23 -14.23
CA CYS A 306 -5.54 -2.35 -13.82
C CYS A 306 -4.26 -3.15 -13.51
N ARG A 307 -4.37 -4.24 -12.73
CA ARG A 307 -3.24 -5.13 -12.39
C ARG A 307 -2.55 -5.72 -13.63
N LEU A 308 -3.33 -6.18 -14.61
CA LEU A 308 -2.81 -6.73 -15.87
C LEU A 308 -2.19 -5.64 -16.75
N HIS A 309 -2.76 -4.42 -16.76
CA HIS A 309 -2.23 -3.30 -17.52
C HIS A 309 -0.89 -2.80 -16.96
N GLU A 310 -0.76 -2.67 -15.64
CA GLU A 310 0.52 -2.37 -14.98
C GLU A 310 1.59 -3.42 -15.27
N ALA A 311 1.22 -4.71 -15.19
CA ALA A 311 2.11 -5.81 -15.51
C ALA A 311 2.55 -5.79 -16.99
N TYR A 312 1.63 -5.48 -17.91
CA TYR A 312 1.92 -5.29 -19.34
C TYR A 312 2.90 -4.13 -19.55
N LEU A 313 2.62 -2.94 -19.03
CA LEU A 313 3.50 -1.76 -19.17
C LEU A 313 4.89 -2.01 -18.57
N ARG A 314 4.98 -2.73 -17.45
CA ARG A 314 6.25 -3.13 -16.85
C ARG A 314 7.01 -4.11 -17.75
N SER A 315 6.32 -5.08 -18.36
CA SER A 315 6.92 -6.04 -19.29
C SER A 315 7.39 -5.37 -20.59
N GLU A 316 6.60 -4.47 -21.16
CA GLU A 316 6.92 -3.70 -22.37
C GLU A 316 8.16 -2.81 -22.15
N ARG A 317 8.21 -2.05 -21.05
CA ARG A 317 9.38 -1.24 -20.67
C ARG A 317 10.63 -2.10 -20.50
N LEU A 318 10.54 -3.24 -19.82
CA LEU A 318 11.67 -4.16 -19.64
C LEU A 318 12.12 -4.77 -20.97
N SER A 319 11.20 -5.14 -21.85
CA SER A 319 11.50 -5.68 -23.18
C SER A 319 12.22 -4.66 -24.06
N ALA A 320 11.78 -3.39 -24.05
CA ALA A 320 12.45 -2.30 -24.76
C ALA A 320 13.89 -2.06 -24.24
N ILE A 321 14.08 -2.05 -22.92
CA ILE A 321 15.43 -1.99 -22.30
C ILE A 321 16.25 -3.22 -22.71
N GLY A 322 15.66 -4.41 -22.72
CA GLY A 322 16.31 -5.67 -23.08
C GLY A 322 16.79 -5.70 -24.53
N GLN A 323 15.98 -5.21 -25.47
CA GLN A 323 16.35 -5.06 -26.88
C GLN A 323 17.48 -4.04 -27.06
N MET A 324 17.39 -2.88 -26.40
CA MET A 324 18.44 -1.86 -26.43
C MET A 324 19.77 -2.39 -25.85
N MET A 325 19.70 -3.09 -24.71
CA MET A 325 20.86 -3.72 -24.08
C MET A 325 21.45 -4.84 -24.93
N ALA A 326 20.65 -5.63 -25.63
CA ALA A 326 21.11 -6.68 -26.54
C ALA A 326 21.85 -6.11 -27.76
N GLY A 327 21.35 -5.00 -28.34
CA GLY A 327 22.05 -4.28 -29.41
C GLY A 327 23.40 -3.70 -28.94
N LEU A 328 23.43 -3.08 -27.76
CA LEU A 328 24.65 -2.53 -27.17
C LEU A 328 25.60 -3.60 -26.59
N ALA A 329 25.17 -4.86 -26.44
CA ALA A 329 25.91 -5.88 -25.70
C ALA A 329 27.26 -6.22 -26.32
N HIS A 330 27.28 -6.46 -27.63
CA HIS A 330 28.52 -6.78 -28.32
C HIS A 330 29.48 -5.59 -28.32
N GLU A 331 29.00 -4.37 -28.54
CA GLU A 331 29.86 -3.19 -28.56
C GLU A 331 30.43 -2.86 -27.17
N SER A 332 29.59 -2.91 -26.12
CA SER A 332 30.00 -2.71 -24.72
C SER A 332 31.02 -3.75 -24.26
N ARG A 333 30.75 -5.05 -24.48
CA ARG A 333 31.69 -6.14 -24.14
C ARG A 333 33.01 -5.98 -24.91
N ASN A 334 32.96 -5.63 -26.19
CA ASN A 334 34.16 -5.38 -27.01
C ASN A 334 34.94 -4.13 -26.56
N ALA A 335 34.28 -3.09 -26.05
CA ALA A 335 34.94 -1.90 -25.50
C ALA A 335 35.68 -2.23 -24.19
N LEU A 336 35.02 -2.95 -23.27
CA LEU A 336 35.63 -3.39 -22.01
C LEU A 336 36.82 -4.32 -22.24
N GLN A 337 36.68 -5.35 -23.08
CA GLN A 337 37.77 -6.27 -23.40
C GLN A 337 39.00 -5.55 -24.01
N ARG A 338 38.77 -4.55 -24.87
CA ARG A 338 39.86 -3.71 -25.42
C ARG A 338 40.52 -2.85 -24.35
N SER A 339 39.75 -2.27 -23.43
CA SER A 339 40.28 -1.51 -22.29
C SER A 339 41.15 -2.39 -21.38
N GLN A 340 40.69 -3.61 -21.07
CA GLN A 340 41.38 -4.58 -20.22
C GLN A 340 42.75 -4.96 -20.82
N ALA A 341 42.77 -5.35 -22.10
CA ALA A 341 44.01 -5.68 -22.80
C ALA A 341 45.00 -4.50 -22.91
N CYS A 342 44.50 -3.26 -22.98
CA CYS A 342 45.34 -2.06 -22.92
C CYS A 342 45.95 -1.85 -21.52
N LEU A 343 45.18 -2.05 -20.45
CA LEU A 343 45.65 -1.93 -19.06
C LEU A 343 46.67 -3.02 -18.73
N GLU A 344 46.44 -4.27 -19.13
CA GLU A 344 47.40 -5.38 -18.97
C GLU A 344 48.72 -5.09 -19.69
N ARG A 345 48.66 -4.58 -20.93
CA ARG A 345 49.86 -4.16 -21.69
C ARG A 345 50.56 -2.95 -21.08
N LEU A 346 49.83 -2.07 -20.40
CA LEU A 346 50.42 -0.94 -19.68
C LEU A 346 51.13 -1.43 -18.42
N ALA A 347 50.49 -2.32 -17.64
CA ALA A 347 51.06 -2.92 -16.43
C ALA A 347 52.41 -3.59 -16.71
N LEU A 348 52.53 -4.34 -17.81
CA LEU A 348 53.79 -4.94 -18.24
C LEU A 348 54.91 -3.93 -18.53
N ARG A 349 54.59 -2.67 -18.85
CA ARG A 349 55.55 -1.59 -19.13
C ARG A 349 55.91 -0.77 -17.89
N VAL A 350 54.97 -0.58 -16.96
CA VAL A 350 55.16 0.24 -15.74
C VAL A 350 55.31 -0.60 -14.46
N ARG A 351 55.56 -1.90 -14.60
CA ARG A 351 55.69 -2.87 -13.48
C ARG A 351 56.60 -2.43 -12.33
N ASP A 352 57.64 -1.65 -12.67
CA ASP A 352 58.68 -1.19 -11.74
C ASP A 352 58.32 0.19 -11.11
N GLN A 353 57.14 0.75 -11.42
CA GLN A 353 56.61 2.02 -10.90
C GLN A 353 55.36 1.77 -10.03
N ALA A 354 55.57 1.69 -8.71
CA ALA A 354 54.52 1.36 -7.74
C ALA A 354 53.25 2.23 -7.87
N ASP A 355 53.39 3.55 -7.95
CA ASP A 355 52.26 4.48 -8.07
C ASP A 355 51.45 4.27 -9.36
N SER A 356 52.10 3.88 -10.45
CA SER A 356 51.43 3.58 -11.72
C SER A 356 50.71 2.23 -11.68
N MET A 357 51.26 1.25 -10.95
CA MET A 357 50.62 -0.04 -10.72
C MET A 357 49.37 0.08 -9.81
N ASP A 358 49.40 0.94 -8.78
CA ASP A 358 48.20 1.26 -7.98
C ASP A 358 47.08 1.85 -8.85
N LEU A 359 47.40 2.85 -9.67
CA LEU A 359 46.43 3.46 -10.58
C LEU A 359 45.84 2.45 -11.55
N ILE A 360 46.65 1.54 -12.12
CA ILE A 360 46.16 0.48 -13.00
C ILE A 360 45.23 -0.48 -12.25
N ALA A 361 45.61 -0.95 -11.06
CA ALA A 361 44.78 -1.85 -10.26
C ALA A 361 43.42 -1.22 -9.90
N ARG A 362 43.40 0.08 -9.59
CA ARG A 362 42.16 0.83 -9.32
C ARG A 362 41.29 0.99 -10.55
N ILE A 363 41.87 1.24 -11.73
CA ILE A 363 41.12 1.30 -13.00
C ILE A 363 40.56 -0.08 -13.37
N GLN A 364 41.35 -1.15 -13.23
CA GLN A 364 40.88 -2.53 -13.45
C GLN A 364 39.70 -2.87 -12.52
N THR A 365 39.81 -2.56 -11.23
CA THR A 365 38.72 -2.75 -10.24
C THR A 365 37.44 -2.00 -10.65
N ALA A 366 37.55 -0.74 -11.07
CA ALA A 366 36.39 0.03 -11.56
C ALA A 366 35.81 -0.54 -12.86
N GLN A 367 36.65 -1.10 -13.74
CA GLN A 367 36.22 -1.72 -14.98
C GLN A 367 35.46 -3.04 -14.74
N ASP A 368 35.93 -3.87 -13.80
CA ASP A 368 35.27 -5.12 -13.41
C ASP A 368 33.90 -4.85 -12.77
N GLN A 369 33.80 -3.82 -11.92
CA GLN A 369 32.53 -3.35 -11.36
C GLN A 369 31.54 -2.90 -12.45
N LEU A 370 32.02 -2.15 -13.46
CA LEU A 370 31.19 -1.72 -14.59
C LEU A 370 30.73 -2.94 -15.42
N HIS A 371 31.60 -3.93 -15.63
CA HIS A 371 31.24 -5.16 -16.31
C HIS A 371 30.15 -5.95 -15.56
N GLN A 372 30.28 -6.09 -14.24
CA GLN A 372 29.27 -6.73 -13.39
C GLN A 372 27.92 -6.00 -13.42
N LEU A 373 27.92 -4.66 -13.30
CA LEU A 373 26.70 -3.85 -13.42
C LEU A 373 26.04 -4.02 -14.79
N TYR A 374 26.83 -3.99 -15.87
CA TYR A 374 26.35 -4.20 -17.23
C TYR A 374 25.63 -5.56 -17.36
N GLU A 375 26.24 -6.65 -16.88
CA GLU A 375 25.63 -7.98 -16.93
C GLU A 375 24.36 -8.06 -16.07
N GLN A 376 24.34 -7.43 -14.89
CA GLN A 376 23.15 -7.41 -14.03
C GLN A 376 21.97 -6.66 -14.65
N VAL A 377 22.22 -5.51 -15.29
CA VAL A 377 21.17 -4.78 -16.04
C VAL A 377 20.66 -5.62 -17.21
N GLN A 378 21.56 -6.27 -17.95
CA GLN A 378 21.19 -7.15 -19.07
C GLN A 378 20.30 -8.32 -18.58
N ARG A 379 20.67 -8.98 -17.47
CA ARG A 379 19.87 -10.05 -16.85
C ARG A 379 18.53 -9.54 -16.32
N TYR A 380 18.50 -8.36 -15.71
CA TYR A 380 17.26 -7.76 -15.19
C TYR A 380 16.27 -7.38 -16.31
N ALA A 381 16.75 -6.96 -17.48
CA ALA A 381 15.92 -6.62 -18.62
C ALA A 381 15.51 -7.84 -19.49
N ALA A 382 16.21 -8.96 -19.39
CA ALA A 382 15.90 -10.17 -20.15
C ALA A 382 14.49 -10.74 -19.82
N PRO A 383 13.79 -11.37 -20.78
CA PRO A 383 12.60 -12.17 -20.50
C PRO A 383 12.94 -13.33 -19.54
N ILE A 384 12.06 -13.63 -18.58
CA ILE A 384 12.19 -14.85 -17.78
C ILE A 384 11.59 -16.00 -18.59
N THR A 385 12.42 -16.98 -18.89
CA THR A 385 12.01 -18.31 -19.37
C THR A 385 12.33 -19.32 -18.27
N MET A 386 11.33 -20.09 -17.83
CA MET A 386 11.49 -21.07 -16.74
C MET A 386 11.35 -22.50 -17.25
N GLN A 387 12.18 -23.40 -16.72
CA GLN A 387 12.08 -24.84 -16.86
C GLN A 387 11.79 -25.47 -15.51
N ARG A 388 10.56 -25.29 -15.01
CA ARG A 388 10.15 -25.82 -13.70
C ARG A 388 10.18 -27.35 -13.68
N LYS A 389 10.82 -27.92 -12.65
CA LYS A 389 10.78 -29.35 -12.30
C LYS A 389 10.78 -29.50 -10.78
N SER A 390 10.43 -30.68 -10.27
CA SER A 390 10.49 -30.97 -8.84
C SER A 390 11.93 -31.07 -8.35
N TYR A 391 12.31 -30.23 -7.40
CA TYR A 391 13.61 -30.26 -6.71
C TYR A 391 13.41 -30.06 -5.20
N ASP A 392 14.29 -30.64 -4.37
CA ASP A 392 14.40 -30.29 -2.95
C ASP A 392 15.14 -28.95 -2.83
N LEU A 393 14.50 -27.94 -2.24
CA LEU A 393 15.10 -26.62 -2.08
C LEU A 393 16.28 -26.59 -1.09
N GLY A 394 16.39 -27.58 -0.20
CA GLY A 394 17.54 -27.75 0.70
C GLY A 394 18.81 -28.13 -0.04
N ASP A 395 18.71 -28.96 -1.08
CA ASP A 395 19.86 -29.31 -1.94
C ASP A 395 20.34 -28.08 -2.72
N ILE A 396 19.40 -27.31 -3.30
CA ILE A 396 19.70 -26.07 -4.03
C ILE A 396 20.34 -25.03 -3.11
N LEU A 397 19.85 -24.89 -1.87
CA LEU A 397 20.44 -24.03 -0.84
C LEU A 397 21.89 -24.44 -0.53
N GLN A 398 22.14 -25.74 -0.35
CA GLN A 398 23.47 -26.27 -0.05
C GLN A 398 24.46 -26.01 -1.20
N THR A 399 24.07 -26.31 -2.45
CA THR A 399 24.88 -25.97 -3.64
C THR A 399 25.13 -24.46 -3.75
N SER A 400 24.13 -23.63 -3.44
CA SER A 400 24.27 -22.18 -3.42
C SER A 400 25.25 -21.70 -2.34
N TRP A 401 25.28 -22.35 -1.18
CA TRP A 401 26.22 -22.05 -0.10
C TRP A 401 27.67 -22.44 -0.45
N GLU A 402 27.86 -23.56 -1.13
CA GLU A 402 29.16 -24.03 -1.63
C GLU A 402 29.74 -23.08 -2.69
N HIS A 403 28.92 -22.57 -3.61
CA HIS A 403 29.32 -21.55 -4.58
C HIS A 403 29.85 -20.25 -3.92
N LEU A 404 29.42 -19.95 -2.69
CA LEU A 404 29.86 -18.76 -1.94
C LEU A 404 31.12 -18.98 -1.09
N GLU A 405 31.79 -20.14 -1.18
CA GLU A 405 33.07 -20.37 -0.50
C GLU A 405 34.11 -19.25 -0.72
N PRO A 406 34.35 -18.73 -1.94
CA PRO A 406 35.38 -17.70 -2.17
C PRO A 406 35.14 -16.39 -1.41
N ILE A 407 33.88 -16.01 -1.16
CA ILE A 407 33.54 -14.78 -0.40
C ILE A 407 33.48 -14.99 1.11
N ARG A 408 33.46 -16.26 1.56
CA ARG A 408 33.51 -16.67 2.96
C ARG A 408 34.95 -16.89 3.45
N GLN A 409 35.90 -17.14 2.56
CA GLN A 409 37.32 -17.32 2.91
C GLN A 409 37.87 -16.13 3.71
N GLY A 410 38.54 -16.44 4.83
CA GLY A 410 39.08 -15.43 5.75
C GLY A 410 38.05 -14.73 6.65
N ARG A 411 36.76 -15.08 6.57
CA ARG A 411 35.70 -14.52 7.41
C ARG A 411 35.06 -15.60 8.28
N SER A 412 34.66 -15.24 9.50
CA SER A 412 33.87 -16.13 10.37
C SER A 412 32.41 -16.08 9.95
N VAL A 413 32.02 -16.92 8.98
CA VAL A 413 30.64 -17.02 8.47
C VAL A 413 30.10 -18.42 8.79
N ARG A 414 28.93 -18.50 9.42
CA ARG A 414 28.22 -19.76 9.71
C ARG A 414 26.82 -19.75 9.09
N LEU A 415 26.40 -20.92 8.62
CA LEU A 415 25.05 -21.21 8.19
C LEU A 415 24.47 -22.27 9.13
N HIS A 416 23.35 -21.96 9.76
CA HIS A 416 22.57 -22.86 10.61
C HIS A 416 21.27 -23.18 9.87
N THR A 417 20.90 -24.46 9.79
CA THR A 417 19.65 -24.90 9.17
C THR A 417 18.79 -25.57 10.24
N HIS A 418 17.67 -24.97 10.59
CA HIS A 418 16.76 -25.49 11.61
C HIS A 418 15.64 -26.30 10.95
N LEU A 419 15.46 -27.52 11.43
CA LEU A 419 14.44 -28.47 11.00
C LEU A 419 13.86 -29.07 12.28
N ASP A 420 12.83 -28.41 12.84
CA ASP A 420 12.16 -28.88 14.06
C ASP A 420 11.38 -30.18 13.80
N GLU A 421 10.85 -30.35 12.58
CA GLU A 421 10.15 -31.54 12.10
C GLU A 421 10.51 -31.87 10.64
N PRO A 422 10.33 -33.12 10.17
CA PRO A 422 10.62 -33.54 8.79
C PRO A 422 9.63 -32.93 7.78
N ILE A 423 9.89 -31.69 7.38
CA ILE A 423 9.12 -30.91 6.41
C ILE A 423 9.42 -31.35 4.97
N ASN A 424 8.39 -31.46 4.13
CA ASN A 424 8.55 -31.67 2.69
C ASN A 424 9.11 -30.40 2.01
N ARG A 425 10.33 -30.48 1.49
CA ARG A 425 11.03 -29.36 0.83
C ARG A 425 10.93 -29.36 -0.70
N ILE A 426 10.14 -30.26 -1.29
CA ILE A 426 10.04 -30.43 -2.75
C ILE A 426 9.09 -29.39 -3.35
N CYS A 427 9.59 -28.58 -4.28
CA CYS A 427 8.81 -27.58 -5.03
C CYS A 427 9.05 -27.69 -6.55
N GLU A 428 8.09 -27.26 -7.36
CA GLU A 428 8.26 -27.19 -8.83
C GLU A 428 8.94 -25.87 -9.23
N VAL A 429 10.26 -25.91 -9.37
CA VAL A 429 11.11 -24.72 -9.59
C VAL A 429 12.08 -24.86 -10.76
N ASP A 430 12.49 -23.73 -11.32
CA ASP A 430 13.65 -23.62 -12.19
C ASP A 430 14.92 -23.56 -11.33
N LEU A 431 15.80 -24.55 -11.52
CA LEU A 431 17.02 -24.74 -10.73
C LEU A 431 17.92 -23.50 -10.73
N LEU A 432 18.25 -22.99 -11.91
CA LEU A 432 19.18 -21.86 -12.08
C LEU A 432 18.59 -20.55 -11.56
N ALA A 433 17.28 -20.37 -11.64
CA ALA A 433 16.60 -19.21 -11.06
C ALA A 433 16.59 -19.26 -9.53
N MET A 434 16.43 -20.45 -8.93
CA MET A 434 16.42 -20.64 -7.47
C MET A 434 17.81 -20.60 -6.84
N GLU A 435 18.84 -21.15 -7.48
CA GLU A 435 20.24 -20.94 -7.05
C GLU A 435 20.55 -19.44 -6.94
N ARG A 436 20.13 -18.64 -7.92
CA ARG A 436 20.29 -17.17 -7.89
C ARG A 436 19.50 -16.49 -6.79
N VAL A 437 18.31 -16.99 -6.45
CA VAL A 437 17.52 -16.50 -5.31
C VAL A 437 18.30 -16.71 -4.01
N PHE A 438 18.82 -17.91 -3.77
CA PHE A 438 19.60 -18.21 -2.58
C PHE A 438 20.94 -17.49 -2.54
N CYS A 439 21.73 -17.49 -3.62
CA CYS A 439 22.99 -16.74 -3.68
C CYS A 439 22.77 -15.24 -3.38
N ASN A 440 21.78 -14.59 -4.00
CA ASN A 440 21.48 -13.18 -3.73
C ASN A 440 21.11 -12.92 -2.25
N LEU A 441 20.37 -13.82 -1.60
CA LEU A 441 19.97 -13.66 -0.19
C LEU A 441 21.17 -13.89 0.75
N LEU A 442 21.93 -14.97 0.52
CA LEU A 442 23.11 -15.32 1.30
C LEU A 442 24.26 -14.29 1.13
N GLU A 443 24.52 -13.80 -0.08
CA GLU A 443 25.46 -12.70 -0.33
C GLU A 443 25.05 -11.42 0.40
N ASN A 444 23.74 -11.15 0.46
CA ASN A 444 23.23 -9.98 1.17
C ASN A 444 23.47 -10.09 2.68
N ALA A 445 23.20 -11.25 3.27
CA ALA A 445 23.47 -11.56 4.67
C ALA A 445 24.98 -11.51 5.01
N ILE A 446 25.83 -12.16 4.21
CA ILE A 446 27.31 -12.11 4.34
C ILE A 446 27.84 -10.67 4.28
N SER A 447 27.18 -9.81 3.52
CA SER A 447 27.54 -8.39 3.36
C SER A 447 26.84 -7.46 4.35
N ALA A 448 25.97 -7.95 5.23
CA ALA A 448 25.19 -7.11 6.15
C ALA A 448 26.02 -6.58 7.33
N THR A 449 27.04 -7.34 7.75
CA THR A 449 27.96 -6.97 8.84
C THR A 449 29.41 -7.23 8.46
N SER A 450 30.33 -6.45 9.05
CA SER A 450 31.78 -6.64 8.93
C SER A 450 32.32 -7.68 9.91
N GLY A 451 31.55 -8.01 10.96
CA GLY A 451 31.94 -8.94 12.03
C GLY A 451 31.73 -10.42 11.67
N PRO A 452 31.66 -11.30 12.69
CA PRO A 452 31.17 -12.66 12.53
C PRO A 452 29.73 -12.63 11.98
N VAL A 453 29.49 -13.43 10.94
CA VAL A 453 28.18 -13.57 10.30
C VAL A 453 27.60 -14.90 10.74
N ASP A 454 26.44 -14.88 11.37
CA ASP A 454 25.62 -16.07 11.61
C ASP A 454 24.33 -15.90 10.82
N ILE A 455 24.03 -16.89 9.97
CA ILE A 455 22.82 -16.94 9.12
C ILE A 455 22.02 -18.15 9.58
N SER A 456 20.72 -17.99 9.86
CA SER A 456 19.82 -19.11 10.12
C SER A 456 18.78 -19.26 9.01
N ILE A 457 18.45 -20.51 8.69
CA ILE A 457 17.44 -20.89 7.70
C ILE A 457 16.39 -21.73 8.40
N ASP A 458 15.17 -21.21 8.46
CA ASP A 458 14.02 -21.90 9.04
C ASP A 458 13.06 -22.32 7.92
N TRP A 459 12.66 -23.58 7.93
CA TRP A 459 11.69 -24.16 6.99
C TRP A 459 10.34 -24.23 7.69
N LEU A 460 9.32 -23.66 7.08
CA LEU A 460 7.99 -23.51 7.66
C LEU A 460 6.92 -23.94 6.65
N GLU A 461 5.90 -24.64 7.13
CA GLU A 461 4.70 -24.91 6.33
C GLU A 461 3.85 -23.63 6.22
N ASP A 462 3.22 -23.45 5.07
CA ASP A 462 2.48 -22.23 4.75
C ASP A 462 1.39 -22.52 3.71
N THR A 463 0.57 -21.50 3.39
CA THR A 463 -0.33 -21.57 2.24
C THR A 463 -0.29 -20.30 1.39
N ILE A 464 -0.37 -20.48 0.07
CA ILE A 464 -0.56 -19.41 -0.91
C ILE A 464 -1.95 -19.58 -1.54
N GLY A 465 -2.88 -18.72 -1.15
CA GLY A 465 -4.27 -18.76 -1.65
C GLY A 465 -4.99 -20.07 -1.36
N GLY A 466 -4.73 -20.69 -0.21
CA GLY A 466 -5.31 -21.98 0.19
C GLY A 466 -4.66 -23.22 -0.44
N ARG A 467 -3.57 -23.06 -1.20
CA ARG A 467 -2.71 -24.18 -1.65
C ARG A 467 -1.54 -24.34 -0.71
N ASP A 468 -1.14 -25.58 -0.45
CA ASP A 468 0.07 -25.94 0.30
C ASP A 468 1.31 -25.24 -0.28
N ALA A 469 2.16 -24.72 0.61
CA ALA A 469 3.33 -23.94 0.27
C ALA A 469 4.44 -24.13 1.31
N LEU A 470 5.67 -23.92 0.87
CA LEU A 470 6.86 -23.92 1.71
C LEU A 470 7.31 -22.47 1.91
N ARG A 471 7.38 -22.03 3.16
CA ARG A 471 8.05 -20.79 3.54
C ARG A 471 9.48 -21.10 4.00
N ILE A 472 10.41 -20.28 3.53
CA ILE A 472 11.82 -20.28 3.89
C ILE A 472 12.09 -18.92 4.53
N ALA A 473 12.45 -18.90 5.82
CA ALA A 473 12.96 -17.70 6.47
C ALA A 473 14.48 -17.72 6.38
N VAL A 474 15.07 -16.65 5.83
CA VAL A 474 16.52 -16.42 5.80
C VAL A 474 16.80 -15.26 6.74
N HIS A 475 17.34 -15.57 7.92
CA HIS A 475 17.68 -14.59 8.95
C HIS A 475 19.20 -14.36 9.00
N ASP A 476 19.62 -13.10 9.12
CA ASP A 476 21.01 -12.69 9.30
C ASP A 476 21.19 -11.86 10.57
N ASN A 477 22.38 -11.90 11.17
CA ASN A 477 22.74 -11.14 12.38
C ASN A 477 23.21 -9.69 12.13
N GLY A 478 22.79 -9.07 11.03
CA GLY A 478 23.18 -7.72 10.61
C GLY A 478 22.52 -6.57 11.41
N PRO A 479 22.58 -5.32 10.90
CA PRO A 479 21.97 -4.15 11.54
C PRO A 479 20.44 -4.07 11.37
N GLY A 480 19.83 -4.99 10.59
CA GLY A 480 18.42 -4.97 10.25
C GLY A 480 18.02 -3.90 9.24
N MET A 481 16.71 -3.62 9.15
CA MET A 481 16.13 -2.68 8.19
C MET A 481 15.06 -1.78 8.82
N SER A 482 15.16 -0.48 8.57
CA SER A 482 14.13 0.51 8.92
C SER A 482 12.83 0.29 8.12
N ASN A 483 11.72 0.88 8.57
CA ASN A 483 10.43 0.76 7.85
C ASN A 483 10.49 1.29 6.41
N ASP A 484 11.21 2.39 6.16
CA ASP A 484 11.44 2.92 4.80
C ASP A 484 12.25 1.92 3.95
N GLN A 485 13.33 1.36 4.51
CA GLN A 485 14.13 0.33 3.84
C GLN A 485 13.26 -0.89 3.49
N ARG A 486 12.46 -1.40 4.44
CA ARG A 486 11.59 -2.57 4.24
C ARG A 486 10.56 -2.36 3.12
N GLY A 487 9.99 -1.16 2.98
CA GLY A 487 9.09 -0.83 1.87
C GLY A 487 9.77 -0.81 0.50
N ARG A 488 11.07 -0.48 0.46
CA ARG A 488 11.80 -0.14 -0.77
C ARG A 488 12.88 -1.15 -1.18
N VAL A 489 13.18 -2.13 -0.33
CA VAL A 489 14.29 -3.10 -0.53
C VAL A 489 14.20 -3.93 -1.82
N PHE A 490 13.00 -4.08 -2.39
CA PHE A 490 12.76 -4.78 -3.67
C PHE A 490 12.60 -3.83 -4.87
N GLU A 491 12.76 -2.50 -4.68
CA GLU A 491 12.80 -1.54 -5.78
C GLU A 491 14.10 -1.73 -6.60
N PRO A 492 14.03 -1.74 -7.95
CA PRO A 492 15.22 -1.79 -8.78
C PRO A 492 16.13 -0.57 -8.51
N PHE A 493 17.44 -0.82 -8.44
CA PHE A 493 18.49 0.17 -8.16
C PHE A 493 18.48 0.75 -6.72
N TYR A 494 17.60 0.27 -5.83
CA TYR A 494 17.66 0.64 -4.41
C TYR A 494 18.79 -0.10 -3.69
N THR A 495 19.68 0.64 -3.04
CA THR A 495 20.84 0.08 -2.32
C THR A 495 21.27 1.03 -1.20
N THR A 496 21.70 0.44 -0.08
CA THR A 496 22.40 1.15 1.01
C THR A 496 23.91 0.89 0.99
N LYS A 497 24.37 -0.03 0.13
CA LYS A 497 25.79 -0.44 0.00
C LYS A 497 26.50 0.44 -1.01
N VAL A 498 27.68 0.95 -0.66
CA VAL A 498 28.52 1.84 -1.50
C VAL A 498 28.82 1.24 -2.88
N ASN A 499 29.08 -0.07 -2.95
CA ASN A 499 29.34 -0.81 -4.19
C ASN A 499 28.15 -1.70 -4.61
N GLY A 500 26.97 -1.49 -4.03
CA GLY A 500 25.77 -2.24 -4.40
C GLY A 500 25.11 -1.69 -5.66
N THR A 501 24.57 -2.55 -6.50
CA THR A 501 23.85 -2.15 -7.73
C THR A 501 22.34 -1.98 -7.54
N GLY A 502 21.80 -2.45 -6.41
CA GLY A 502 20.38 -2.47 -6.12
C GLY A 502 19.52 -3.36 -7.02
N LEU A 503 20.13 -4.24 -7.84
CA LEU A 503 19.40 -5.14 -8.73
C LEU A 503 19.19 -6.55 -8.15
N GLY A 504 19.98 -6.97 -7.16
CA GLY A 504 19.92 -8.32 -6.60
C GLY A 504 18.55 -8.70 -6.05
N LEU A 505 18.02 -7.94 -5.08
CA LEU A 505 16.73 -8.25 -4.46
C LEU A 505 15.53 -8.00 -5.39
N ALA A 506 15.64 -7.04 -6.31
CA ALA A 506 14.65 -6.86 -7.38
C ALA A 506 14.59 -8.08 -8.33
N LEU A 507 15.75 -8.68 -8.67
CA LEU A 507 15.83 -9.93 -9.45
C LEU A 507 15.34 -11.14 -8.63
N THR A 508 15.68 -11.22 -7.35
CA THR A 508 15.17 -12.25 -6.43
C THR A 508 13.65 -12.23 -6.38
N LYS A 509 13.04 -11.05 -6.18
CA LYS A 509 11.58 -10.87 -6.23
C LYS A 509 11.00 -11.31 -7.58
N ARG A 510 11.58 -10.84 -8.69
CA ARG A 510 11.12 -11.20 -10.03
C ARG A 510 11.19 -12.72 -10.31
N ASN A 511 12.22 -13.40 -9.81
CA ASN A 511 12.33 -14.86 -9.92
C ASN A 511 11.32 -15.60 -9.03
N VAL A 512 11.11 -15.16 -7.78
CA VAL A 512 10.14 -15.79 -6.86
C VAL A 512 8.70 -15.58 -7.35
N GLU A 513 8.34 -14.38 -7.77
CA GLU A 513 7.04 -14.07 -8.38
C GLU A 513 6.81 -14.90 -9.66
N ALA A 514 7.86 -15.11 -10.47
CA ALA A 514 7.77 -15.97 -11.65
C ALA A 514 7.48 -17.44 -11.31
N HIS A 515 7.78 -17.92 -10.09
CA HIS A 515 7.42 -19.25 -9.61
C HIS A 515 6.01 -19.34 -8.99
N ASP A 516 5.16 -18.32 -9.20
CA ASP A 516 3.88 -18.16 -8.48
C ASP A 516 4.05 -18.07 -6.95
N GLY A 517 5.26 -17.71 -6.50
CA GLY A 517 5.62 -17.52 -5.11
C GLY A 517 5.55 -16.06 -4.67
N TRP A 518 5.96 -15.82 -3.43
CA TRP A 518 5.97 -14.51 -2.78
C TRP A 518 7.28 -14.28 -2.02
N ILE A 519 7.74 -13.03 -1.97
CA ILE A 519 8.85 -12.63 -1.10
C ILE A 519 8.48 -11.38 -0.29
N SER A 520 8.88 -11.37 0.97
CA SER A 520 8.72 -10.22 1.88
C SER A 520 9.88 -10.15 2.88
N VAL A 521 9.92 -9.07 3.67
CA VAL A 521 10.78 -8.95 4.85
C VAL A 521 9.87 -9.03 6.07
N ALA A 522 10.27 -9.80 7.08
CA ALA A 522 9.52 -9.93 8.32
C ALA A 522 9.57 -8.62 9.14
N ASP A 523 8.49 -8.35 9.86
CA ASP A 523 8.42 -7.24 10.82
C ASP A 523 8.88 -7.75 12.19
N VAL A 524 10.19 -7.67 12.44
CA VAL A 524 10.82 -8.16 13.67
C VAL A 524 11.60 -7.04 14.32
N ASP A 525 11.18 -6.64 15.51
CA ASP A 525 11.94 -5.74 16.37
C ASP A 525 13.09 -6.52 17.02
N GLY A 526 14.21 -6.63 16.31
CA GLY A 526 15.41 -7.32 16.75
C GLY A 526 16.66 -6.93 15.96
N PRO A 527 17.85 -7.36 16.39
CA PRO A 527 19.03 -7.29 15.55
C PRO A 527 18.85 -8.21 14.33
N GLY A 528 19.36 -7.80 13.18
CA GLY A 528 19.29 -8.60 11.96
C GLY A 528 18.11 -8.31 11.05
N ALA A 529 18.14 -8.93 9.87
CA ALA A 529 17.02 -8.93 8.92
C ALA A 529 16.55 -10.36 8.67
N THR A 530 15.26 -10.53 8.34
CA THR A 530 14.69 -11.82 7.97
C THR A 530 13.90 -11.70 6.68
N PHE A 531 14.40 -12.33 5.61
CA PHE A 531 13.71 -12.44 4.33
C PHE A 531 12.84 -13.69 4.32
N LEU A 532 11.57 -13.55 3.94
CA LEU A 532 10.60 -14.64 3.86
C LEU A 532 10.32 -14.94 2.39
N VAL A 533 10.74 -16.11 1.90
CA VAL A 533 10.41 -16.63 0.56
C VAL A 533 9.36 -17.71 0.70
N THR A 534 8.20 -17.56 0.05
CA THR A 534 7.12 -18.56 0.07
C THR A 534 6.91 -19.08 -1.34
N LEU A 535 6.96 -20.40 -1.53
CA LEU A 535 6.81 -21.06 -2.82
C LEU A 535 5.69 -22.10 -2.77
N PRO A 536 4.79 -22.16 -3.77
CA PRO A 536 3.73 -23.14 -3.78
C PRO A 536 4.34 -24.54 -3.94
N ARG A 537 3.88 -25.48 -3.11
CA ARG A 537 4.13 -26.91 -3.33
C ARG A 537 3.14 -27.41 -4.36
N LYS A 538 3.50 -28.51 -5.04
CA LYS A 538 2.51 -29.23 -5.85
C LYS A 538 1.54 -29.89 -4.88
N ALA A 539 0.24 -29.75 -5.13
CA ALA A 539 -0.75 -30.54 -4.41
C ALA A 539 -0.37 -32.02 -4.54
N ALA A 540 -0.32 -32.75 -3.42
CA ALA A 540 -0.16 -34.19 -3.46
C ALA A 540 -1.24 -34.77 -4.40
N PRO A 541 -0.90 -35.76 -5.26
CA PRO A 541 -1.93 -36.45 -6.01
C PRO A 541 -2.92 -37.05 -5.00
N VAL A 542 -4.19 -36.74 -5.17
CA VAL A 542 -5.26 -37.38 -4.39
C VAL A 542 -5.30 -38.84 -4.85
N GLU A 543 -4.94 -39.76 -3.95
CA GLU A 543 -5.02 -41.22 -4.17
C GLU A 543 -6.48 -41.71 -4.22
#